data_AF-X1E4B3-F1
#
_entry.id   AF-X1E4B3-F1
#
_cell.length_a   1.000
_cell.length_b   1.000
_cell.length_c   1.000
_cell.angle_alpha   90.00
_cell.angle_beta   90.00
_cell.angle_gamma   90.00
#
_symmetry.space_group_name_H-M   'P 1'
#
loop_
_entity.id
_entity.type
_entity.pdbx_description
1 polymer ?
#
loop_
_entity_poly.entity_id
_entity_poly.type
_entity_poly.pdbx_seq_one_letter_code
_entity_poly.pdbx_strand_id
1 'polypeptide(L)'
;IPGGRVSVRWSREKAATGSDRLLIHWEETGGPLVEAPRHCGYGTSVVRDLIPYEIDGTVDLVFAADGVRCKIGVPFGPKGVRHVDPATRPGGDAP
;
A
#
# COMPACT_ATOMS: atom_id res chain seq x y z
N ILE A 1 -8.82 9.73 25.57
CA ILE A 1 -7.38 9.94 25.84
C ILE A 1 -7.03 11.38 25.48
N PRO A 2 -6.84 12.27 26.46
CA PRO A 2 -6.30 13.60 26.17
C PRO A 2 -4.85 13.45 25.66
N GLY A 3 -4.54 13.96 24.46
CA GLY A 3 -3.16 14.01 23.93
C GLY A 3 -2.78 12.97 22.85
N GLY A 4 -3.62 11.96 22.60
CA GLY A 4 -3.39 11.01 21.50
C GLY A 4 -3.56 11.67 20.12
N ARG A 5 -2.67 11.37 19.18
CA ARG A 5 -2.70 11.90 17.82
C ARG A 5 -2.38 10.82 16.80
N VAL A 6 -3.16 10.81 15.72
CA VAL A 6 -2.84 10.09 14.49
C VAL A 6 -2.35 11.09 13.45
N SER A 7 -1.22 10.81 12.82
CA SER A 7 -0.69 11.54 11.67
C SER A 7 -0.68 10.63 10.46
N VAL A 8 -1.29 11.09 9.37
CA VAL A 8 -1.23 10.42 8.07
C VAL A 8 -0.57 11.35 7.08
N ARG A 9 0.51 10.90 6.45
CA ARG A 9 1.23 11.60 5.39
C ARG A 9 1.28 10.71 4.17
N TRP A 10 1.23 11.29 2.98
CA TRP A 10 1.40 10.55 1.75
C TRP A 10 2.28 11.29 0.76
N SER A 11 3.00 10.54 -0.06
CA SER A 11 3.85 11.06 -1.13
C SER A 11 3.82 10.14 -2.34
N ARG A 12 4.10 10.71 -3.51
CA ARG A 12 4.27 9.95 -4.75
C ARG A 12 5.75 9.79 -5.03
N GLU A 13 6.21 8.56 -5.13
CA GLU A 13 7.56 8.21 -5.56
C GLU A 13 7.51 7.86 -7.05
N LYS A 14 8.33 8.56 -7.85
CA LYS A 14 8.41 8.27 -9.29
C LYS A 14 9.31 7.07 -9.51
N ALA A 15 8.83 6.09 -10.27
CA ALA A 15 9.66 4.96 -10.65
C ALA A 15 10.52 5.32 -11.87
N ALA A 16 11.77 4.87 -11.90
CA ALA A 16 12.64 5.01 -13.09
C ALA A 16 12.13 4.17 -14.26
N THR A 17 11.48 3.04 -13.96
CA THR A 17 10.85 2.12 -14.91
C THR A 17 9.59 1.52 -14.26
N GLY A 18 8.47 1.43 -14.99
CA GLY A 18 7.22 0.86 -14.48
C GLY A 18 6.24 1.90 -13.94
N SER A 19 5.36 1.50 -13.02
CA SER A 19 4.38 2.40 -12.39
C SER A 19 5.00 3.15 -11.21
N ASP A 20 4.56 4.39 -11.02
CA ASP A 20 4.89 5.16 -9.81
C ASP A 20 4.38 4.44 -8.56
N ARG A 21 4.80 4.90 -7.39
CA ARG A 21 4.31 4.39 -6.11
C ARG A 21 3.70 5.49 -5.27
N LEU A 22 2.59 5.18 -4.61
CA LEU A 22 2.02 5.98 -3.54
C LEU A 22 2.54 5.40 -2.23
N LEU A 23 3.25 6.23 -1.47
CA LEU A 23 3.72 5.92 -0.13
C LEU A 23 2.80 6.60 0.87
N ILE A 24 2.29 5.85 1.84
CA ILE A 24 1.46 6.34 2.92
C ILE A 24 2.17 6.01 4.23
N HIS A 25 2.32 7.02 5.09
CA HIS A 25 2.90 6.93 6.41
C HIS A 25 1.82 7.25 7.43
N TRP A 26 1.54 6.29 8.31
CA TRP A 26 0.63 6.44 9.44
C TRP A 26 1.45 6.37 10.72
N GLU A 27 1.25 7.31 11.63
CA GLU A 27 1.89 7.36 12.94
C GLU A 27 0.85 7.66 14.02
N GLU A 28 0.78 6.82 15.05
CA GLU A 28 -0.01 7.06 16.27
C GLU A 28 0.94 7.40 17.40
N THR A 29 0.71 8.52 18.09
CA THR A 29 1.60 9.04 19.13
C THR A 29 0.79 9.64 20.29
N GLY A 30 1.42 9.78 21.46
CA GLY A 30 0.77 10.36 22.65
C GLY A 30 -0.36 9.49 23.22
N GLY A 31 -0.42 8.22 22.79
CA GLY A 31 -1.30 7.21 23.34
C GLY A 31 -0.70 6.55 24.59
N PRO A 32 -1.42 5.59 25.20
CA PRO A 32 -0.84 4.73 26.22
C PRO A 32 0.36 3.94 25.66
N LEU A 33 1.23 3.45 26.54
CA LEU A 33 2.35 2.59 26.15
C LEU A 33 1.85 1.44 25.30
N VAL A 34 2.42 1.29 24.11
CA VAL A 34 2.04 0.25 23.16
C VAL A 34 2.91 -0.96 23.40
N GLU A 35 2.28 -2.10 23.68
CA GLU A 35 2.93 -3.40 23.63
C GLU A 35 2.65 -4.04 22.26
N ALA A 36 3.65 -4.70 21.68
CA ALA A 36 3.46 -5.44 20.45
C ALA A 36 2.38 -6.53 20.70
N PRO A 37 1.27 -6.53 19.95
CA PRO A 37 0.17 -7.43 20.24
C PRO A 37 0.59 -8.87 19.93
N ARG A 38 0.28 -9.81 20.83
CA ARG A 38 0.51 -11.25 20.61
C ARG A 38 -0.35 -11.82 19.48
N HIS A 39 -1.49 -11.18 19.21
CA HIS A 39 -2.40 -11.52 18.12
C HIS A 39 -2.77 -10.25 17.36
N CYS A 40 -2.61 -10.28 16.03
CA CYS A 40 -3.10 -9.21 15.18
C CYS A 40 -4.63 -9.27 15.15
N GLY A 41 -5.30 -8.19 15.55
CA GLY A 41 -6.74 -8.05 15.35
C GLY A 41 -7.08 -7.88 13.87
N TYR A 42 -8.37 -7.95 13.55
CA TYR A 42 -8.87 -7.88 12.17
C TYR A 42 -8.28 -6.70 11.36
N GLY A 43 -8.27 -5.48 11.92
CA GLY A 43 -7.72 -4.30 11.24
C GLY A 43 -6.23 -4.41 10.93
N THR A 44 -5.44 -4.98 11.86
CA THR A 44 -4.00 -5.21 11.66
C THR A 44 -3.74 -6.27 10.59
N SER A 45 -4.55 -7.34 10.55
CA SER A 45 -4.49 -8.37 9.50
C SER A 45 -4.88 -7.83 8.13
N VAL A 46 -5.92 -6.99 8.03
CA VAL A 46 -6.28 -6.33 6.76
C VAL A 46 -5.10 -5.49 6.25
N VAL A 47 -4.50 -4.68 7.11
CA VAL A 47 -3.36 -3.85 6.72
C VAL A 47 -2.15 -4.71 6.32
N ARG A 48 -1.83 -5.78 7.06
CA ARG A 48 -0.67 -6.64 6.76
C ARG A 48 -0.85 -7.58 5.59
N ASP A 49 -2.04 -8.15 5.43
CA ASP A 49 -2.26 -9.30 4.54
C ASP A 49 -3.01 -8.90 3.27
N LEU A 50 -4.01 -8.02 3.38
CA LEU A 50 -4.86 -7.66 2.22
C LEU A 50 -4.15 -6.69 1.28
N ILE A 51 -3.40 -5.72 1.81
CA ILE A 51 -2.72 -4.71 1.00
C ILE A 51 -1.65 -5.34 0.09
N PRO A 52 -0.77 -6.23 0.57
CA PRO A 52 0.17 -6.91 -0.32
C PRO A 52 -0.54 -7.82 -1.33
N TYR A 53 -1.60 -8.50 -0.90
CA TYR A 53 -2.28 -9.51 -1.72
C TYR A 53 -3.13 -8.91 -2.86
N GLU A 54 -3.94 -7.89 -2.59
CA GLU A 54 -4.92 -7.38 -3.58
C GLU A 54 -4.35 -6.31 -4.52
N ILE A 55 -3.35 -5.56 -4.06
CA ILE A 55 -2.89 -4.35 -4.76
C ILE A 55 -1.39 -4.33 -5.05
N ASP A 56 -0.71 -5.48 -4.98
CA ASP A 56 0.74 -5.61 -5.20
C ASP A 56 1.53 -4.57 -4.36
N GLY A 57 1.05 -4.41 -3.12
CA GLY A 57 1.55 -3.43 -2.17
C GLY A 57 2.61 -3.98 -1.22
N THR A 58 3.24 -3.09 -0.47
CA THR A 58 4.15 -3.42 0.63
C THR A 58 3.65 -2.77 1.90
N VAL A 59 3.76 -3.47 3.02
CA VAL A 59 3.39 -2.92 4.34
C VAL A 59 4.49 -3.23 5.35
N ASP A 60 4.90 -2.18 6.06
CA ASP A 60 5.82 -2.25 7.20
C ASP A 60 5.12 -1.64 8.42
N LEU A 61 4.74 -2.49 9.38
CA LEU A 61 3.98 -2.10 10.57
C LEU A 61 4.76 -2.41 11.83
N VAL A 62 5.15 -1.35 12.55
CA VAL A 62 5.96 -1.36 13.76
C VAL A 62 5.14 -0.90 14.96
N PHE A 63 5.12 -1.71 16.00
CA PHE A 63 4.57 -1.37 17.32
C PHE A 63 5.74 -1.00 18.24
N ALA A 64 5.94 0.29 18.48
CA ALA A 64 6.97 0.79 19.40
C ALA A 64 6.30 1.30 20.69
N ALA A 65 7.01 1.30 21.81
CA ALA A 65 6.43 1.67 23.10
C ALA A 65 5.75 3.06 23.12
N ASP A 66 6.26 3.99 22.30
CA ASP A 66 5.80 5.37 22.18
C ASP A 66 4.65 5.56 21.16
N GLY A 67 4.31 4.52 20.40
CA GLY A 67 3.37 4.65 19.31
C GLY A 67 3.44 3.57 18.23
N VAL A 68 2.46 3.59 17.33
CA VAL A 68 2.37 2.69 16.18
C VAL A 68 2.80 3.43 14.93
N ARG A 69 3.63 2.79 14.10
CA ARG A 69 4.10 3.34 12.82
C ARG A 69 3.81 2.34 11.71
N CYS A 70 3.13 2.78 10.66
CA CYS A 70 2.84 1.96 9.49
C CYS A 70 3.27 2.69 8.22
N LYS A 71 4.02 1.99 7.37
CA LYS A 71 4.36 2.44 6.02
C LYS A 71 3.69 1.51 5.03
N ILE A 72 2.94 2.09 4.12
CA ILE A 72 2.23 1.38 3.06
C ILE A 72 2.75 1.91 1.73
N GLY A 73 3.17 1.02 0.84
CA GLY A 73 3.56 1.34 -0.53
C GLY A 73 2.64 0.63 -1.50
N VAL A 74 2.04 1.33 -2.45
CA VAL A 74 1.16 0.74 -3.46
C VAL A 74 1.47 1.29 -4.84
N PRO A 75 1.32 0.51 -5.92
CA PRO A 75 1.42 1.02 -7.28
C PRO A 75 0.45 2.18 -7.51
N PHE A 76 0.91 3.23 -8.19
CA PHE A 76 0.18 4.44 -8.48
C PHE A 76 0.28 4.77 -9.97
N GLY A 77 -0.87 4.97 -10.60
CA GLY A 77 -0.98 5.18 -12.04
C GLY A 77 -1.82 4.09 -12.70
N PRO A 78 -2.12 4.23 -14.01
CA PRO A 78 -2.95 3.27 -14.71
C PRO A 78 -2.33 1.87 -14.62
N LYS A 79 -3.06 0.93 -14.00
CA LYS A 79 -2.78 -0.51 -14.15
C LYS A 79 -2.81 -0.75 -15.65
N GLY A 80 -1.68 -1.17 -16.23
CA GLY A 80 -1.52 -1.27 -17.67
C GLY A 80 -2.76 -1.89 -18.30
N VAL A 81 -3.58 -1.07 -18.95
CA VAL A 81 -4.37 -1.57 -20.05
C VAL A 81 -3.30 -2.07 -21.00
N ARG A 82 -3.14 -3.38 -21.10
CA ARG A 82 -2.40 -3.96 -22.21
C ARG A 82 -3.03 -3.34 -23.45
N HIS A 83 -2.31 -2.41 -24.08
CA HIS A 83 -2.71 -1.96 -25.39
C HIS A 83 -2.61 -3.23 -26.24
N VAL A 84 -3.73 -3.87 -26.52
CA VAL A 84 -3.79 -4.87 -27.57
C VAL A 84 -3.56 -4.05 -28.82
N ASP A 85 -2.36 -4.12 -29.38
CA ASP A 85 -2.07 -3.47 -30.65
C ASP A 85 -3.12 -3.91 -31.67
N PRO A 86 -3.91 -2.97 -32.24
CA PRO A 86 -4.90 -3.31 -33.26
C PRO A 86 -4.24 -3.87 -34.54
N ALA A 87 -2.91 -3.76 -34.65
CA ALA A 87 -2.09 -4.33 -35.73
C ALA A 87 -1.88 -5.85 -35.63
N THR A 88 -2.28 -6.51 -34.54
CA THR A 88 -2.16 -7.97 -34.40
C THR A 88 -3.39 -8.75 -34.90
N ARG A 89 -4.25 -8.13 -35.72
CA ARG A 89 -5.28 -8.87 -36.44
C ARG A 89 -4.58 -9.93 -37.30
N PRO A 90 -4.78 -11.24 -37.09
CA PRO A 90 -4.33 -12.21 -38.06
C PRO A 90 -5.09 -11.92 -39.36
N GLY A 91 -4.34 -11.51 -40.38
CA GLY A 91 -4.84 -11.43 -41.75
C GLY A 91 -5.09 -12.83 -42.30
N GLY A 92 -6.06 -12.94 -43.19
CA GLY A 92 -6.48 -14.16 -43.89
C GLY A 92 -7.82 -14.64 -43.36
N ASP A 93 -8.84 -14.89 -44.18
CA ASP A 93 -8.75 -15.52 -45.49
C ASP A 93 -9.90 -15.03 -46.39
N ALA A 94 -9.57 -14.70 -47.64
CA ALA A 94 -10.52 -14.66 -48.75
C ALA A 94 -10.30 -15.96 -49.53
N PRO A 95 -11.38 -16.63 -49.95
CA PRO A 95 -11.91 -16.31 -51.27
C PRO A 95 -13.42 -16.03 -51.30
#